data_AF-A7T7N9-F1
#
_entry.id   AF-A7T7N9-F1
#
_cell.length_a   1.000
_cell.length_b   1.000
_cell.length_c   1.000
_cell.angle_alpha   90.00
_cell.angle_beta   90.00
_cell.angle_gamma   90.00
#
_symmetry.space_group_name_H-M   'P 1'
#
loop_
_entity.id
_entity.type
_entity.pdbx_description
1 polymer ?
#
loop_
_entity_poly.entity_id
_entity_poly.type
_entity_poly.pdbx_seq_one_letter_code
_entity_poly.pdbx_strand_id
1 'polypeptide(L)'
;FRMCSVCSVHFRMCSVCSVHLRMCSVRSVHLPMCSVCSVHLRMCSVCSVHLRMCGVRSVHLPMCSACSVHLRMCSVCSVHLRMCSACSVHLRMCSACSVHLRMCSACSVHLRMCSACSVHLRMCSVCSVDLRMCSVCSVHLRMCGACSVHFHMFSACSVHLRMCSACSVHLRKCGACSVHFRMFSACSVHLRMCSVCSVHLRMCGVCSVHLRMCGACSVHFRMCGACSVHLRMCGARSV
;
A
#
# COMPACT_ATOMS: atom_id res chain seq x y z
N PHE A 1 -8.52 -17.50 -28.11
CA PHE A 1 -9.30 -18.37 -27.22
C PHE A 1 -8.50 -19.65 -27.03
N ARG A 2 -7.85 -19.82 -25.88
CA ARG A 2 -7.28 -21.10 -25.45
C ARG A 2 -7.34 -21.09 -23.93
N MET A 3 -8.15 -21.97 -23.35
CA MET A 3 -7.97 -22.31 -21.95
C MET A 3 -6.60 -22.98 -21.85
N CYS A 4 -5.67 -22.35 -21.13
CA CYS A 4 -4.37 -22.95 -20.88
C CYS A 4 -4.29 -23.34 -19.40
N SER A 5 -3.96 -24.60 -19.12
CA SER A 5 -3.78 -25.08 -17.75
C SER A 5 -2.58 -24.40 -17.07
N VAL A 6 -1.47 -24.30 -17.78
CA VAL A 6 -0.25 -23.63 -17.31
C VAL A 6 0.34 -22.79 -18.45
N CYS A 7 0.76 -21.56 -18.14
CA CYS A 7 1.47 -20.70 -19.09
C CYS A 7 2.63 -19.98 -18.39
N SER A 8 3.85 -20.21 -18.88
CA SER A 8 5.02 -19.40 -18.56
C SER A 8 5.36 -18.50 -19.74
N VAL A 9 5.52 -17.21 -19.46
CA VAL A 9 5.98 -16.24 -20.45
C VAL A 9 7.32 -15.68 -19.97
N HIS A 10 8.37 -15.92 -20.75
CA HIS A 10 9.71 -15.45 -20.45
C HIS A 10 10.28 -14.69 -21.65
N PHE A 11 10.58 -13.42 -21.47
CA PHE A 11 11.33 -12.63 -22.45
C PHE A 11 12.63 -12.17 -21.79
N ARG A 12 13.76 -12.12 -22.52
CA ARG A 12 15.06 -11.67 -21.95
C ARG A 12 15.33 -10.18 -22.14
N MET A 13 15.08 -9.65 -23.33
CA MET A 13 15.16 -8.21 -23.63
C MET A 13 14.02 -7.83 -24.58
N CYS A 14 13.30 -6.78 -24.24
CA CYS A 14 12.36 -6.11 -25.15
C CYS A 14 12.54 -4.59 -25.04
N SER A 15 12.31 -3.85 -26.12
CA SER A 15 11.97 -2.43 -25.99
C SER A 15 10.55 -2.31 -25.46
N VAL A 16 9.57 -2.76 -26.24
CA VAL A 16 8.15 -2.74 -25.88
C VAL A 16 7.62 -4.17 -25.83
N CYS A 17 6.99 -4.54 -24.71
CA CYS A 17 6.37 -5.85 -24.55
C CYS A 17 4.95 -5.71 -23.99
N SER A 18 3.95 -6.22 -24.71
CA SER A 18 2.56 -6.29 -24.25
C SER A 18 2.16 -7.75 -24.08
N VAL A 19 1.68 -8.10 -22.89
CA VAL A 19 1.27 -9.46 -22.55
C VAL A 19 -0.21 -9.44 -22.20
N HIS A 20 -1.03 -9.88 -23.15
CA HIS A 20 -2.47 -10.02 -22.98
C HIS A 20 -2.84 -11.49 -22.95
N LEU A 21 -3.26 -12.01 -21.80
CA LEU A 21 -3.75 -13.38 -21.72
C LEU A 21 -5.07 -13.47 -20.92
N ARG A 22 -5.92 -14.39 -21.36
CA ARG A 22 -7.30 -14.60 -20.87
C ARG A 22 -7.48 -16.08 -20.55
N MET A 23 -8.11 -16.37 -19.41
CA MET A 23 -8.48 -17.74 -18.96
C MET A 23 -7.29 -18.70 -18.86
N CYS A 24 -6.59 -18.68 -17.72
CA CYS A 24 -5.55 -19.64 -17.39
C CYS A 24 -5.65 -20.07 -15.93
N SER A 25 -5.37 -21.33 -15.59
CA SER A 25 -5.24 -21.69 -14.17
C SER A 25 -3.96 -21.11 -13.58
N VAL A 26 -2.79 -21.56 -14.01
CA VAL A 26 -1.52 -21.12 -13.43
C VAL A 26 -0.71 -20.31 -14.43
N ARG A 27 -0.14 -19.21 -13.95
CA ARG A 27 0.66 -18.32 -14.79
C ARG A 27 1.91 -17.76 -14.10
N SER A 28 3.02 -17.75 -14.82
CA SER A 28 4.22 -16.98 -14.48
C SER A 28 4.64 -16.07 -15.64
N VAL A 29 4.92 -14.80 -15.33
CA VAL A 29 5.49 -13.84 -16.28
C VAL A 29 6.83 -13.35 -15.74
N HIS A 30 7.91 -13.59 -16.48
CA HIS A 30 9.27 -13.17 -16.16
C HIS A 30 9.83 -12.29 -17.27
N LEU A 31 10.10 -11.02 -16.99
CA LEU A 31 10.75 -10.08 -17.92
C LEU A 31 11.88 -9.35 -17.15
N PRO A 32 13.16 -9.68 -17.42
CA PRO A 32 14.29 -9.17 -16.66
C PRO A 32 14.85 -7.85 -17.18
N MET A 33 14.59 -7.45 -18.44
CA MET A 33 14.93 -6.14 -18.99
C MET A 33 13.91 -5.71 -20.05
N CYS A 34 13.17 -4.63 -19.78
CA CYS A 34 12.25 -4.03 -20.76
C CYS A 34 12.15 -2.51 -20.60
N SER A 35 12.05 -1.73 -21.68
CA SER A 35 11.84 -0.27 -21.51
C SER A 35 10.39 0.05 -21.18
N VAL A 36 9.43 -0.55 -21.89
CA VAL A 36 7.99 -0.38 -21.68
C VAL A 36 7.30 -1.74 -21.62
N CYS A 37 6.47 -1.94 -20.60
CA CYS A 37 5.70 -3.18 -20.43
C CYS A 37 4.26 -2.95 -19.99
N SER A 38 3.32 -3.57 -20.68
CA SER A 38 1.94 -3.71 -20.25
C SER A 38 1.58 -5.18 -20.04
N VAL A 39 1.05 -5.51 -18.87
CA VAL A 39 0.60 -6.88 -18.57
C VAL A 39 -0.87 -6.84 -18.17
N HIS A 40 -1.71 -7.45 -19.00
CA HIS A 40 -3.15 -7.52 -18.82
C HIS A 40 -3.59 -8.98 -18.75
N LEU A 41 -4.01 -9.41 -17.56
CA LEU A 41 -4.30 -10.81 -17.28
C LEU A 41 -5.71 -10.94 -16.73
N ARG A 42 -6.61 -11.52 -17.52
CA ARG A 42 -8.02 -11.72 -17.15
C ARG A 42 -8.27 -13.16 -16.75
N MET A 43 -8.99 -13.35 -15.64
CA MET A 43 -9.51 -14.66 -15.19
C MET A 43 -8.36 -15.66 -14.99
N CYS A 44 -7.64 -15.53 -13.89
CA CYS A 44 -6.58 -16.48 -13.51
C CYS A 44 -6.84 -17.08 -12.12
N SER A 45 -6.56 -18.37 -11.90
CA SER A 45 -6.60 -18.90 -10.53
C SER A 45 -5.34 -18.47 -9.77
N VAL A 46 -4.16 -18.64 -10.36
CA VAL A 46 -2.87 -18.25 -9.76
C VAL A 46 -2.03 -17.48 -10.78
N CYS A 47 -1.53 -16.32 -10.38
CA CYS A 47 -0.64 -15.50 -11.21
C CYS A 47 0.58 -15.02 -10.43
N SER A 48 1.77 -15.19 -11.02
CA SER A 48 3.01 -14.57 -10.56
C SER A 48 3.59 -13.68 -11.66
N VAL A 49 3.96 -12.44 -11.30
CA VAL A 49 4.58 -11.48 -12.21
C VAL A 49 5.89 -11.01 -11.59
N HIS A 50 7.01 -11.39 -12.20
CA HIS A 50 8.36 -11.10 -11.72
C HIS A 50 9.13 -10.30 -12.74
N LEU A 51 9.55 -9.09 -12.36
CA LEU A 51 10.13 -8.16 -13.30
C LEU A 51 11.30 -7.42 -12.71
N ARG A 52 12.32 -7.25 -13.55
CA ARG A 52 13.55 -6.55 -13.22
C ARG A 52 13.79 -5.50 -14.29
N MET A 53 14.40 -4.38 -13.89
CA MET A 53 14.90 -3.33 -14.79
C MET A 53 13.86 -2.91 -15.84
N CYS A 54 12.88 -2.11 -15.41
CA CYS A 54 11.86 -1.58 -16.31
C CYS A 54 11.79 -0.05 -16.28
N GLY A 55 11.62 0.58 -17.44
CA GLY A 55 11.29 2.01 -17.50
C GLY A 55 9.85 2.23 -17.02
N VAL A 56 8.89 2.04 -17.92
CA VAL A 56 7.47 2.30 -17.66
C VAL A 56 6.68 1.01 -17.64
N ARG A 57 5.79 0.88 -16.66
CA ARG A 57 5.01 -0.33 -16.49
C ARG A 57 3.56 -0.11 -16.05
N SER A 58 2.66 -0.88 -16.66
CA SER A 58 1.28 -1.08 -16.18
C SER A 58 0.96 -2.57 -15.97
N VAL A 59 0.37 -2.91 -14.83
CA VAL A 59 -0.14 -4.26 -14.51
C VAL A 59 -1.62 -4.15 -14.21
N HIS A 60 -2.44 -4.87 -14.96
CA HIS A 60 -3.89 -4.92 -14.75
C HIS A 60 -4.37 -6.36 -14.66
N LEU A 61 -4.88 -6.74 -13.49
CA LEU A 61 -5.47 -8.06 -13.23
C LEU A 61 -6.89 -7.89 -12.68
N PRO A 62 -7.93 -7.92 -13.55
CA PRO A 62 -9.30 -7.63 -13.12
C PRO A 62 -10.05 -8.78 -12.44
N MET A 63 -9.54 -10.02 -12.43
CA MET A 63 -10.07 -11.16 -11.68
C MET A 63 -8.98 -12.23 -11.49
N CYS A 64 -8.57 -12.46 -10.24
CA CYS A 64 -7.62 -13.52 -9.87
C CYS A 64 -7.99 -14.15 -8.53
N SER A 65 -7.78 -15.46 -8.31
CA SER A 65 -7.86 -15.97 -6.93
C SER A 65 -6.62 -15.51 -6.16
N ALA A 66 -5.44 -16.00 -6.51
CA ALA A 66 -4.17 -15.62 -5.92
C ALA A 66 -3.29 -14.86 -6.93
N CYS A 67 -2.68 -13.76 -6.51
CA CYS A 67 -1.67 -13.07 -7.33
C CYS A 67 -0.48 -12.55 -6.52
N SER A 68 0.72 -12.67 -7.10
CA SER A 68 1.94 -12.06 -6.59
C SER A 68 2.59 -11.20 -7.68
N VAL A 69 2.90 -9.95 -7.33
CA VAL A 69 3.58 -9.01 -8.22
C VAL A 69 4.88 -8.57 -7.56
N HIS A 70 6.00 -8.89 -8.19
CA HIS A 70 7.34 -8.51 -7.75
C HIS A 70 8.01 -7.66 -8.82
N LEU A 71 8.20 -6.36 -8.54
CA LEU A 71 8.93 -5.45 -9.42
C LEU A 71 10.20 -4.96 -8.73
N ARG A 72 11.30 -4.90 -9.48
CA ARG A 72 12.60 -4.42 -9.00
C ARG A 72 13.22 -3.47 -10.01
N MET A 73 13.73 -2.33 -9.53
CA MET A 73 14.39 -1.29 -10.34
C MET A 73 13.45 -0.81 -11.45
N CYS A 74 12.45 0.01 -11.07
CA CYS A 74 11.52 0.60 -12.03
C CYS A 74 11.57 2.12 -11.96
N SER A 75 11.47 2.84 -13.08
CA SER A 75 11.23 4.28 -12.98
C SER A 75 9.76 4.51 -12.62
N VAL A 76 8.83 4.08 -13.47
CA VAL A 76 7.40 4.28 -13.24
C VAL A 76 6.64 2.97 -13.29
N CYS A 77 5.84 2.69 -12.26
CA CYS A 77 4.94 1.52 -12.27
C CYS A 77 3.54 1.81 -11.72
N SER A 78 2.53 1.27 -12.40
CA SER A 78 1.15 1.20 -11.91
C SER A 78 0.70 -0.25 -11.79
N VAL A 79 0.10 -0.60 -10.65
CA VAL A 79 -0.45 -1.93 -10.37
C VAL A 79 -1.92 -1.78 -10.03
N HIS A 80 -2.79 -2.38 -10.83
CA HIS A 80 -4.23 -2.37 -10.66
C HIS A 80 -4.75 -3.80 -10.54
N LEU A 81 -5.21 -4.18 -9.33
CA LEU A 81 -5.84 -5.47 -9.08
C LEU A 81 -7.31 -5.26 -8.70
N ARG A 82 -8.19 -6.10 -9.24
CA ARG A 82 -9.62 -6.08 -8.92
C ARG A 82 -10.10 -7.51 -8.69
N MET A 83 -11.00 -7.69 -7.72
CA MET A 83 -11.61 -8.98 -7.38
C MET A 83 -10.54 -10.05 -7.14
N CYS A 84 -9.86 -9.99 -6.00
CA CYS A 84 -8.84 -10.98 -5.62
C CYS A 84 -9.11 -11.63 -4.27
N SER A 85 -8.90 -12.95 -4.13
CA SER A 85 -8.99 -13.57 -2.81
C SER A 85 -7.71 -13.24 -2.01
N ALA A 86 -6.55 -13.45 -2.61
CA ALA A 86 -5.26 -13.13 -2.02
C ALA A 86 -4.38 -12.37 -3.02
N CYS A 87 -3.73 -11.31 -2.56
CA CYS A 87 -2.74 -10.60 -3.37
C CYS A 87 -1.54 -10.10 -2.57
N SER A 88 -0.35 -10.20 -3.16
CA SER A 88 0.87 -9.62 -2.63
C SER A 88 1.54 -8.75 -3.69
N VAL A 89 1.91 -7.53 -3.31
CA VAL A 89 2.62 -6.57 -4.17
C VAL A 89 3.92 -6.19 -3.49
N HIS A 90 5.05 -6.52 -4.12
CA HIS A 90 6.39 -6.19 -3.65
C HIS A 90 7.10 -5.32 -4.69
N LEU A 91 7.37 -4.06 -4.33
CA LEU A 91 8.12 -3.13 -5.18
C LEU A 91 9.41 -2.72 -4.48
N ARG A 92 10.52 -2.72 -5.22
CA ARG A 92 11.82 -2.33 -4.70
C ARG A 92 12.55 -1.41 -5.68
N MET A 93 13.07 -0.29 -5.17
CA MET A 93 13.80 0.72 -5.94
C MET A 93 12.95 1.27 -7.08
N CYS A 94 11.94 2.09 -6.74
CA CYS A 94 11.06 2.72 -7.72
C CYS A 94 11.13 4.25 -7.64
N SER A 95 11.15 4.98 -8.76
CA SER A 95 11.03 6.44 -8.64
C SER A 95 9.58 6.87 -8.39
N ALA A 96 8.63 6.34 -9.14
CA ALA A 96 7.21 6.57 -8.93
C ALA A 96 6.41 5.26 -9.00
N CYS A 97 5.53 5.04 -8.02
CA CYS A 97 4.63 3.89 -8.06
C CYS A 97 3.22 4.19 -7.56
N SER A 98 2.22 3.63 -8.26
CA SER A 98 0.82 3.62 -7.81
C SER A 98 0.31 2.19 -7.69
N VAL A 99 -0.33 1.88 -6.56
CA VAL A 99 -0.95 0.58 -6.30
C VAL A 99 -2.43 0.79 -5.99
N HIS A 100 -3.30 0.21 -6.80
CA HIS A 100 -4.74 0.27 -6.63
C HIS A 100 -5.31 -1.14 -6.52
N LEU A 101 -5.80 -1.52 -5.34
CA LEU A 101 -6.46 -2.81 -5.10
C LEU A 101 -7.92 -2.58 -4.73
N ARG A 102 -8.81 -3.35 -5.34
CA ARG A 102 -10.26 -3.23 -5.11
C ARG A 102 -10.91 -4.61 -4.94
N MET A 103 -11.75 -4.74 -3.92
CA MET A 103 -12.47 -5.98 -3.58
C MET A 103 -11.48 -7.14 -3.37
N CYS A 104 -10.73 -7.08 -2.27
CA CYS A 104 -9.74 -8.12 -1.94
C CYS A 104 -10.05 -8.74 -0.57
N SER A 105 -10.06 -10.07 -0.41
CA SER A 105 -10.20 -10.61 0.95
C SER A 105 -8.92 -10.42 1.78
N ALA A 106 -7.76 -10.76 1.21
CA ALA A 106 -6.46 -10.54 1.84
C ALA A 106 -5.52 -9.82 0.87
N CYS A 107 -4.85 -8.77 1.35
CA CYS A 107 -3.81 -8.12 0.57
C CYS A 107 -2.61 -7.68 1.41
N SER A 108 -1.41 -7.82 0.84
CA SER A 108 -0.18 -7.27 1.38
C SER A 108 0.53 -6.40 0.34
N VAL A 109 0.96 -5.21 0.76
CA VAL A 109 1.71 -4.27 -0.08
C VAL A 109 3.00 -3.92 0.64
N HIS A 110 4.14 -4.28 0.04
CA HIS A 110 5.46 -3.96 0.55
C HIS A 110 6.21 -3.10 -0.47
N LEU A 111 6.47 -1.83 -0.13
CA LEU A 111 7.28 -0.94 -0.96
C LEU A 111 8.56 -0.55 -0.23
N ARG A 112 9.69 -0.62 -0.93
CA ARG A 112 11.01 -0.29 -0.38
C ARG A 112 11.81 0.61 -1.31
N MET A 113 12.38 1.68 -0.77
CA MET A 113 13.21 2.64 -1.51
C MET A 113 12.44 3.24 -2.69
N CYS A 114 11.41 4.03 -2.39
CA CYS A 114 10.63 4.73 -3.42
C CYS A 114 10.77 6.25 -3.27
N SER A 115 10.90 7.04 -4.35
CA SER A 115 10.76 8.50 -4.16
C SER A 115 9.29 8.87 -3.92
N ALA A 116 8.40 8.53 -4.85
CA ALA A 116 6.97 8.81 -4.70
C ALA A 116 6.16 7.52 -4.75
N CYS A 117 5.26 7.32 -3.79
CA CYS A 117 4.30 6.22 -3.84
C CYS A 117 2.89 6.59 -3.42
N SER A 118 1.89 6.01 -4.11
CA SER A 118 0.49 6.06 -3.71
C SER A 118 -0.10 4.66 -3.61
N VAL A 119 -0.79 4.39 -2.51
CA VAL A 119 -1.48 3.10 -2.27
C VAL A 119 -2.95 3.38 -1.98
N HIS A 120 -3.82 2.82 -2.81
CA HIS A 120 -5.27 2.93 -2.67
C HIS A 120 -5.89 1.54 -2.55
N LEU A 121 -6.41 1.22 -1.37
CA LEU A 121 -7.13 -0.04 -1.12
C LEU A 121 -8.60 0.25 -0.83
N ARG A 122 -9.49 -0.50 -1.48
CA ARG A 122 -10.94 -0.34 -1.30
C ARG A 122 -11.62 -1.70 -1.14
N MET A 123 -12.48 -1.82 -0.13
CA MET A 123 -13.25 -3.03 0.18
C MET A 123 -12.31 -4.22 0.41
N CYS A 124 -11.59 -4.21 1.54
CA CYS A 124 -10.68 -5.29 1.90
C CYS A 124 -11.04 -5.89 3.25
N SER A 125 -11.14 -7.21 3.40
CA SER A 125 -11.38 -7.77 4.76
C SER A 125 -10.13 -7.67 5.64
N VAL A 126 -8.96 -8.00 5.10
CA VAL A 126 -7.67 -7.89 5.79
C VAL A 126 -6.66 -7.25 4.85
N CYS A 127 -5.94 -6.23 5.31
CA CYS A 127 -4.84 -5.66 4.56
C CYS A 127 -3.63 -5.27 5.42
N SER A 128 -2.44 -5.47 4.87
CA SER A 128 -1.18 -4.97 5.44
C SER A 128 -0.44 -4.12 4.41
N VAL A 129 0.02 -2.95 4.84
CA VAL A 129 0.79 -2.01 4.01
C VAL A 129 2.08 -1.65 4.74
N ASP A 130 3.21 -2.13 4.23
CA ASP A 130 4.53 -1.84 4.76
C ASP A 130 5.33 -0.99 3.78
N LEU A 131 5.68 0.20 4.20
CA LEU A 131 6.43 1.16 3.41
C LEU A 131 7.74 1.49 4.12
N ARG A 132 8.86 1.38 3.41
CA ARG A 132 10.20 1.63 3.96
C ARG A 132 11.03 2.53 3.06
N MET A 133 11.63 3.55 3.66
CA MET A 133 12.56 4.48 3.00
C MET A 133 11.92 5.10 1.76
N CYS A 134 10.86 5.90 1.94
CA CYS A 134 10.35 6.70 0.82
C CYS A 134 10.40 8.19 1.11
N SER A 135 10.57 9.04 0.10
CA SER A 135 10.54 10.49 0.35
C SER A 135 9.10 10.97 0.56
N VAL A 136 8.20 10.66 -0.38
CA VAL A 136 6.78 11.06 -0.33
C VAL A 136 5.88 9.84 -0.50
N CYS A 137 4.89 9.70 0.38
CA CYS A 137 3.90 8.64 0.25
C CYS A 137 2.48 9.07 0.64
N SER A 138 1.49 8.48 -0.03
CA SER A 138 0.09 8.58 0.34
C SER A 138 -0.56 7.20 0.41
N VAL A 139 -1.29 6.95 1.50
CA VAL A 139 -2.05 5.71 1.70
C VAL A 139 -3.49 6.05 1.98
N HIS A 140 -4.39 5.52 1.14
CA HIS A 140 -5.83 5.67 1.26
C HIS A 140 -6.48 4.29 1.39
N LEU A 141 -7.03 3.98 2.56
CA LEU A 141 -7.80 2.75 2.78
C LEU A 141 -9.27 3.10 3.05
N ARG A 142 -10.17 2.37 2.38
CA ARG A 142 -11.61 2.58 2.51
C ARG A 142 -12.35 1.25 2.62
N MET A 143 -13.25 1.15 3.59
CA MET A 143 -14.07 -0.05 3.84
C MET A 143 -13.18 -1.26 4.08
N CYS A 144 -12.46 -1.27 5.20
CA CYS A 144 -11.60 -2.39 5.57
C CYS A 144 -12.12 -3.09 6.83
N GLY A 145 -11.99 -4.42 6.92
CA GLY A 145 -12.20 -5.10 8.19
C GLY A 145 -11.05 -4.77 9.14
N ALA A 146 -9.95 -5.50 9.01
CA ALA A 146 -8.70 -5.23 9.70
C ALA A 146 -7.66 -4.61 8.75
N CYS A 147 -6.95 -3.60 9.21
CA CYS A 147 -5.80 -3.07 8.49
C CYS A 147 -4.60 -2.75 9.38
N SER A 148 -3.40 -3.05 8.90
CA SER A 148 -2.14 -2.61 9.50
C SER A 148 -1.34 -1.80 8.50
N VAL A 149 -0.83 -0.65 8.94
CA VAL A 149 -0.01 0.23 8.10
C VAL A 149 1.27 0.58 8.85
N HIS A 150 2.41 0.13 8.33
CA HIS A 150 3.72 0.44 8.88
C HIS A 150 4.53 1.30 7.93
N PHE A 151 5.08 2.37 8.49
CA PHE A 151 5.99 3.27 7.82
C PHE A 151 7.29 3.37 8.60
N HIS A 152 8.39 3.17 7.90
CA HIS A 152 9.74 3.42 8.40
C HIS A 152 10.52 4.38 7.48
N MET A 153 10.97 5.52 8.02
CA MET A 153 11.83 6.52 7.36
C MET A 153 11.16 7.22 6.16
N PHE A 154 10.56 8.39 6.42
CA PHE A 154 9.88 9.21 5.41
C PHE A 154 10.17 10.71 5.56
N SER A 155 10.16 11.44 4.44
CA SER A 155 10.16 12.91 4.49
C SER A 155 8.75 13.45 4.69
N ALA A 156 7.79 12.95 3.90
CA ALA A 156 6.39 13.32 3.98
C ALA A 156 5.49 12.09 3.80
N CYS A 157 4.48 11.93 4.65
CA CYS A 157 3.47 10.89 4.48
C CYS A 157 2.06 11.36 4.80
N SER A 158 1.09 10.92 4.01
CA SER A 158 -0.34 11.10 4.32
C SER A 158 -1.05 9.75 4.41
N VAL A 159 -1.84 9.58 5.46
CA VAL A 159 -2.59 8.35 5.74
C VAL A 159 -4.05 8.71 5.95
N HIS A 160 -4.90 8.29 5.03
CA HIS A 160 -6.34 8.52 5.09
C HIS A 160 -7.08 7.19 5.17
N LEU A 161 -7.73 6.98 6.31
CA LEU A 161 -8.42 5.74 6.62
C LEU A 161 -9.89 6.05 6.87
N ARG A 162 -10.80 5.32 6.20
CA ARG A 162 -12.24 5.54 6.30
C ARG A 162 -13.02 4.24 6.38
N MET A 163 -13.93 4.17 7.35
CA MET A 163 -14.81 3.00 7.55
C MET A 163 -13.97 1.73 7.71
N CYS A 164 -13.22 1.59 8.79
CA CYS A 164 -12.62 0.29 9.12
C CYS A 164 -13.01 -0.18 10.51
N SER A 165 -13.12 -1.49 10.73
CA SER A 165 -13.44 -1.98 12.08
C SER A 165 -12.20 -1.89 12.98
N ALA A 166 -11.09 -2.52 12.59
CA ALA A 166 -9.84 -2.48 13.34
C ALA A 166 -8.71 -1.92 12.48
N CYS A 167 -7.93 -0.99 13.03
CA CYS A 167 -6.79 -0.44 12.33
C CYS A 167 -5.60 -0.17 13.26
N SER A 168 -4.40 -0.44 12.78
CA SER A 168 -3.15 -0.04 13.43
C SER A 168 -2.26 0.73 12.46
N VAL A 169 -1.79 1.90 12.90
CA VAL A 169 -0.85 2.73 12.13
C VAL A 169 0.40 2.96 12.96
N HIS A 170 1.54 2.50 12.44
CA HIS A 170 2.85 2.71 13.03
C HIS A 170 3.72 3.53 12.10
N LEU A 171 4.15 4.70 12.56
CA LEU A 171 5.04 5.60 11.84
C LEU A 171 6.32 5.80 12.66
N ARG A 172 7.47 5.57 12.03
CA ARG A 172 8.78 5.76 12.65
C ARG A 172 9.66 6.62 11.76
N LYS A 173 10.27 7.65 12.36
CA LYS A 173 11.22 8.57 11.71
C LYS A 173 10.59 9.23 10.49
N CYS A 174 9.74 10.22 10.73
CA CYS A 174 9.07 10.98 9.68
C CYS A 174 9.42 12.47 9.81
N GLY A 175 9.59 13.18 8.69
CA GLY A 175 9.57 14.64 8.70
C GLY A 175 8.16 15.13 9.02
N ALA A 176 7.32 15.20 8.00
CA ALA A 176 5.93 15.61 8.12
C ALA A 176 4.97 14.43 7.93
N CYS A 177 4.04 14.23 8.88
CA CYS A 177 2.97 13.25 8.72
C CYS A 177 1.58 13.83 8.96
N SER A 178 0.63 13.44 8.12
CA SER A 178 -0.80 13.67 8.35
C SER A 178 -1.54 12.34 8.39
N VAL A 179 -2.30 12.12 9.46
CA VAL A 179 -3.04 10.88 9.70
C VAL A 179 -4.49 11.24 10.00
N HIS A 180 -5.39 10.81 9.13
CA HIS A 180 -6.81 11.11 9.24
C HIS A 180 -7.64 9.84 9.22
N PHE A 181 -8.34 9.59 10.32
CA PHE A 181 -9.30 8.50 10.46
C PHE A 181 -10.72 9.02 10.58
N ARG A 182 -11.63 8.38 9.86
CA ARG A 182 -13.07 8.57 9.97
C ARG A 182 -13.85 7.25 10.07
N MET A 183 -14.66 7.12 11.12
CA MET A 183 -15.58 6.00 11.38
C MET A 183 -14.85 4.67 11.62
N PHE A 184 -14.51 4.39 12.88
CA PHE A 184 -13.80 3.19 13.32
C PHE A 184 -14.39 2.60 14.60
N SER A 185 -14.34 1.26 14.77
CA SER A 185 -14.65 0.64 16.06
C SER A 185 -13.42 0.60 16.97
N ALA A 186 -12.24 0.26 16.44
CA ALA A 186 -10.97 0.24 17.16
C ALA A 186 -9.83 0.80 16.30
N CYS A 187 -9.04 1.71 16.86
CA CYS A 187 -7.84 2.24 16.20
C CYS A 187 -6.65 2.38 17.14
N SER A 188 -5.46 2.05 16.65
CA SER A 188 -4.19 2.34 17.32
C SER A 188 -3.26 3.15 16.42
N VAL A 189 -2.70 4.21 16.98
CA VAL A 189 -1.78 5.12 16.28
C VAL A 189 -0.51 5.26 17.10
N HIS A 190 0.60 4.79 16.56
CA HIS A 190 1.92 4.92 17.17
C HIS A 190 2.84 5.74 16.28
N LEU A 191 3.14 6.97 16.68
CA LEU A 191 4.10 7.83 16.00
C LEU A 191 5.38 7.95 16.84
N ARG A 192 6.54 7.79 16.22
CA ARG A 192 7.84 7.92 16.88
C ARG A 192 8.83 8.70 16.01
N MET A 193 9.48 9.70 16.61
CA MET A 193 10.45 10.58 15.94
C MET A 193 9.82 11.28 14.72
N CYS A 194 8.85 12.17 14.95
CA CYS A 194 8.24 12.98 13.89
C CYS A 194 8.56 14.46 14.09
N SER A 195 9.00 15.20 13.07
CA SER A 195 9.23 16.64 13.26
C SER A 195 7.91 17.42 13.31
N VAL A 196 7.00 17.13 12.39
CA VAL A 196 5.64 17.71 12.34
C VAL A 196 4.61 16.61 12.17
N CYS A 197 3.58 16.58 13.02
CA CYS A 197 2.50 15.62 12.90
C CYS A 197 1.11 16.25 13.04
N SER A 198 0.15 15.80 12.22
CA SER A 198 -1.27 16.07 12.43
C SER A 198 -2.06 14.78 12.48
N VAL A 199 -2.83 14.58 13.55
CA VAL A 199 -3.65 13.39 13.77
C VAL A 199 -5.10 13.81 13.98
N HIS A 200 -5.97 13.44 13.04
CA HIS A 200 -7.40 13.71 13.10
C HIS A 200 -8.17 12.39 13.23
N LEU A 201 -8.92 12.26 14.33
CA LEU A 201 -9.75 11.10 14.63
C LEU A 201 -11.22 11.53 14.74
N ARG A 202 -12.09 10.93 13.92
CA ARG A 202 -13.53 11.24 13.92
C ARG A 202 -14.36 9.97 13.99
N MET A 203 -15.33 9.94 14.92
CA MET A 203 -16.25 8.82 15.15
C MET A 203 -15.49 7.51 15.40
N CYS A 204 -14.81 7.40 16.54
CA CYS A 204 -14.06 6.21 16.93
C CYS A 204 -14.65 5.60 18.21
N GLY A 205 -14.88 4.28 18.22
CA GLY A 205 -15.33 3.57 19.42
C GLY A 205 -14.24 3.54 20.49
N VAL A 206 -13.15 2.82 20.21
CA VAL A 206 -11.98 2.71 21.07
C VAL A 206 -10.74 3.21 20.33
N CYS A 207 -9.93 4.04 20.97
CA CYS A 207 -8.69 4.54 20.40
C CYS A 207 -7.48 4.47 21.34
N SER A 208 -6.31 4.16 20.80
CA SER A 208 -5.02 4.36 21.48
C SER A 208 -4.09 5.19 20.61
N VAL A 209 -3.65 6.32 21.13
CA VAL A 209 -2.73 7.23 20.43
C VAL A 209 -1.48 7.39 21.27
N HIS A 210 -0.33 7.03 20.71
CA HIS A 210 0.93 7.07 21.41
C HIS A 210 1.98 7.79 20.56
N LEU A 211 2.35 8.99 21.00
CA LEU A 211 3.29 9.88 20.33
C LEU A 211 4.58 9.97 21.15
N ARG A 212 5.73 9.68 20.54
CA ARG A 212 7.05 9.82 21.17
C ARG A 212 8.00 10.64 20.32
N MET A 213 8.70 11.57 20.97
CA MET A 213 9.75 12.40 20.38
C MET A 213 9.24 13.15 19.15
N CYS A 214 8.11 13.83 19.30
CA CYS A 214 7.62 14.72 18.26
C CYS A 214 8.03 16.16 18.54
N GLY A 215 8.35 16.91 17.47
CA GLY A 215 8.60 18.36 17.54
C GLY A 215 7.27 19.12 17.67
N ALA A 216 6.61 19.40 16.56
CA ALA A 216 5.26 19.99 16.55
C ALA A 216 4.20 18.90 16.26
N CYS A 217 3.12 18.88 17.05
CA CYS A 217 2.02 17.94 16.81
C CYS A 217 0.66 18.56 17.12
N SER A 218 -0.30 18.37 16.21
CA SER A 218 -1.71 18.65 16.44
C SER A 218 -2.50 17.35 16.48
N VAL A 219 -3.31 17.16 17.52
CA VAL A 219 -4.17 15.99 17.67
C VAL A 219 -5.60 16.46 17.92
N HIS A 220 -6.51 16.06 17.05
CA HIS A 220 -7.91 16.46 17.13
C HIS A 220 -8.83 15.24 17.14
N PHE A 221 -9.68 15.16 18.16
CA PHE A 221 -10.67 14.11 18.33
C PHE A 221 -12.08 14.68 18.18
N ARG A 222 -12.96 13.97 17.46
CA ARG A 222 -14.39 14.29 17.39
C ARG A 222 -15.20 13.03 17.58
N MET A 223 -16.04 13.01 18.62
CA MET A 223 -16.92 11.88 18.95
C MET A 223 -16.13 10.57 19.10
N CYS A 224 -15.31 10.50 20.15
CA CYS A 224 -14.59 9.28 20.52
C CYS A 224 -15.20 8.69 21.79
N GLY A 225 -15.40 7.38 21.82
CA GLY A 225 -15.92 6.66 22.99
C GLY A 225 -14.85 6.55 24.09
N ALA A 226 -14.06 5.48 24.06
CA ALA A 226 -12.93 5.27 24.97
C ALA A 226 -11.61 5.60 24.27
N CYS A 227 -10.81 6.50 24.83
CA CYS A 227 -9.54 6.90 24.23
C CYS A 227 -8.41 6.97 25.25
N SER A 228 -7.29 6.35 24.90
CA SER A 228 -6.03 6.43 25.66
C SER A 228 -5.00 7.22 24.84
N VAL A 229 -4.46 8.29 25.41
CA VAL A 229 -3.48 9.15 24.73
C VAL A 229 -2.22 9.24 25.58
N HIS A 230 -1.08 8.82 25.04
CA HIS A 230 0.22 8.90 25.69
C HIS A 230 1.16 9.77 24.85
N LEU A 231 1.57 10.91 25.42
CA LEU A 231 2.41 11.90 24.75
C LEU A 231 3.76 12.03 25.47
N ARG A 232 4.86 11.84 24.73
CA ARG A 232 6.21 12.17 25.19
C ARG A 232 6.87 13.05 24.14
N MET A 233 6.87 14.37 24.37
CA MET A 233 7.38 15.38 23.43
C MET A 233 8.84 15.76 23.79
N CYS A 234 9.60 16.20 22.79
CA CYS A 234 10.90 16.87 22.98
C CYS A 234 10.85 18.22 22.26
N GLY A 235 10.53 19.29 22.98
CA GLY A 235 10.54 20.69 22.48
C GLY A 235 9.16 21.22 22.03
N ALA A 236 8.84 22.44 22.53
CA ALA A 236 7.72 23.36 22.24
C ALA A 236 6.29 22.80 22.10
N ARG A 237 5.45 23.04 23.12
CA ARG A 237 3.98 22.85 23.10
C ARG A 237 3.32 23.92 22.22
N SER A 238 2.45 23.53 21.29
CA SER A 238 1.35 24.38 20.82
C SER A 238 0.04 23.65 21.10
N VAL A 239 -0.82 24.33 21.86
CA VAL A 239 -2.13 23.88 22.39
C VAL A 239 -3.10 23.51 21.27
#